data_AF-A0A3P7Q387-F1
#
_entry.id   AF-A0A3P7Q387-F1
#
_cell.length_a   1.000
_cell.length_b   1.000
_cell.length_c   1.000
_cell.angle_alpha   90.00
_cell.angle_beta   90.00
_cell.angle_gamma   90.00
#
_symmetry.space_group_name_H-M   'P 1'
#
loop_
_entity.id
_entity.type
_entity.pdbx_description
1 polymer ?
#
loop_
_entity_poly.entity_id
_entity_poly.type
_entity_poly.pdbx_seq_one_letter_code
_entity_poly.pdbx_strand_id
1 'polypeptide(L)'
;MEAICSGLCNSKSDVEDLLELLFFENVFTLNKELEWLINQKLISKGNFTLKLFSSIVVFILFIILEEYEESQKLRGTQLGRAILASSLSPDIALLIYDELERAIQSLALDNELHLLYLVTPLNNVPLWSNYINWHNFYNIWLKLPKQLLRVGRLIGISEKFFFERLQGLKVRSNRELQVHLRFLSSLALYELINERTLCEVAERFSINRGALQSLQQQSSTYACMIVAFCDRLGWNYLKIILEGFAERLMFGIRKDLTDLVKISGIDGKRARAFHNSHITTIASLAVTPKIEIAKILRSAVPFIKYHRSFAYYY
;
A
#
# COMPACT_ATOMS: atom_id res chain seq x y z
N MET A 1 -22.28 -2.34 -0.89
CA MET A 1 -21.27 -3.42 -1.13
C MET A 1 -20.88 -4.13 0.16
N GLU A 2 -20.40 -3.41 1.18
CA GLU A 2 -19.96 -3.97 2.47
C GLU A 2 -20.95 -4.96 3.08
N ALA A 3 -22.22 -4.58 3.21
CA ALA A 3 -23.27 -5.45 3.75
C ALA A 3 -23.43 -6.79 3.00
N ILE A 4 -23.23 -6.80 1.68
CA ILE A 4 -23.33 -8.02 0.87
C ILE A 4 -22.04 -8.86 0.97
N CYS A 5 -20.88 -8.20 1.01
CA CYS A 5 -19.59 -8.88 1.10
C CYS A 5 -19.31 -9.46 2.50
N SER A 6 -19.86 -8.85 3.56
CA SER A 6 -19.81 -9.36 4.93
C SER A 6 -20.80 -10.52 5.17
N GLY A 7 -21.81 -10.66 4.30
CA GLY A 7 -22.89 -11.64 4.45
C GLY A 7 -24.07 -11.15 5.29
N LEU A 8 -24.08 -9.87 5.67
CA LEU A 8 -25.20 -9.23 6.38
C LEU A 8 -26.47 -9.20 5.51
N CYS A 9 -26.33 -8.86 4.23
CA CYS A 9 -27.42 -8.85 3.26
C CYS A 9 -27.18 -9.92 2.19
N ASN A 10 -28.18 -10.77 1.94
CA ASN A 10 -28.13 -11.87 0.98
C ASN A 10 -29.15 -11.73 -0.15
N SER A 11 -30.07 -10.77 -0.06
CA SER A 11 -31.02 -10.45 -1.12
C SER A 11 -31.05 -8.94 -1.37
N LYS A 12 -31.68 -8.52 -2.46
CA LYS A 12 -31.92 -7.09 -2.71
C LYS A 12 -32.83 -6.49 -1.61
N SER A 13 -33.85 -7.23 -1.17
CA SER A 13 -34.76 -6.82 -0.09
C SER A 13 -33.99 -6.52 1.19
N ASP A 14 -33.06 -7.40 1.58
CA ASP A 14 -32.25 -7.21 2.80
C ASP A 14 -31.44 -5.90 2.75
N VAL A 15 -31.03 -5.47 1.55
CA VAL A 15 -30.28 -4.22 1.36
C VAL A 15 -31.23 -3.02 1.42
N GLU A 16 -32.43 -3.13 0.86
CA GLU A 16 -33.48 -2.12 0.96
C GLU A 16 -33.89 -1.91 2.42
N ASP A 17 -34.18 -2.99 3.15
CA ASP A 17 -34.52 -2.97 4.58
C ASP A 17 -33.39 -2.32 5.42
N LEU A 18 -32.14 -2.66 5.13
CA LEU A 18 -30.99 -2.05 5.82
C LEU A 18 -30.87 -0.55 5.53
N LEU A 19 -31.09 -0.12 4.28
CA LEU A 19 -31.02 1.30 3.91
C LEU A 19 -32.16 2.11 4.54
N GLU A 20 -33.36 1.53 4.64
CA GLU A 20 -34.49 2.14 5.35
C GLU A 20 -34.17 2.32 6.84
N LEU A 21 -33.59 1.31 7.50
CA LEU A 21 -33.13 1.40 8.89
C LEU A 21 -32.03 2.45 9.10
N LEU A 22 -31.22 2.69 8.07
CA LEU A 22 -30.17 3.73 8.08
C LEU A 22 -30.69 5.11 7.64
N PHE A 23 -32.01 5.28 7.46
CA PHE A 23 -32.65 6.52 7.00
C PHE A 23 -32.08 7.04 5.67
N PHE A 24 -31.67 6.14 4.78
CA PHE A 24 -31.18 6.46 3.45
C PHE A 24 -32.35 6.53 2.46
N GLU A 25 -32.88 7.72 2.18
CA GLU A 25 -34.11 7.92 1.39
C GLU A 25 -33.99 7.60 -0.12
N ASN A 26 -32.82 7.19 -0.63
CA ASN A 26 -32.51 7.23 -2.05
C ASN A 26 -32.52 5.87 -2.77
N VAL A 27 -33.59 5.07 -2.61
CA VAL A 27 -33.72 3.73 -3.22
C VAL A 27 -33.49 3.72 -4.74
N PHE A 28 -33.80 4.81 -5.47
CA PHE A 28 -33.52 4.93 -6.91
C PHE A 28 -32.04 4.78 -7.27
N THR A 29 -31.13 5.10 -6.35
CA THR A 29 -29.68 4.91 -6.55
C THR A 29 -29.25 3.45 -6.39
N LEU A 30 -29.97 2.66 -5.58
CA LEU A 30 -29.59 1.28 -5.25
C LEU A 30 -29.50 0.38 -6.48
N ASN A 31 -30.48 0.45 -7.40
CA ASN A 31 -30.47 -0.42 -8.59
C ASN A 31 -29.24 -0.15 -9.47
N LYS A 32 -28.90 1.13 -9.69
CA LYS A 32 -27.72 1.54 -10.47
C LYS A 32 -26.43 1.12 -9.79
N GLU A 33 -26.35 1.26 -8.47
CA GLU A 33 -25.18 0.83 -7.70
C GLU A 33 -25.02 -0.69 -7.70
N LEU A 34 -26.09 -1.46 -7.49
CA LEU A 34 -26.06 -2.92 -7.57
C LEU A 34 -25.64 -3.39 -8.97
N GLU A 35 -26.20 -2.79 -10.02
CA GLU A 35 -25.82 -3.10 -11.39
C GLU A 35 -24.35 -2.79 -11.65
N TRP A 36 -23.86 -1.63 -11.19
CA TRP A 36 -22.44 -1.28 -11.29
C TRP A 36 -21.55 -2.29 -10.54
N LEU A 37 -21.90 -2.64 -9.30
CA LEU A 37 -21.16 -3.62 -8.49
C LEU A 37 -21.13 -5.02 -9.13
N ILE A 38 -22.23 -5.43 -9.78
CA ILE A 38 -22.32 -6.68 -10.53
C ILE A 38 -21.46 -6.61 -11.80
N ASN A 39 -21.53 -5.51 -12.55
CA ASN A 39 -20.75 -5.29 -13.77
C ASN A 39 -19.24 -5.27 -13.49
N GLN A 40 -18.83 -4.70 -12.35
CA GLN A 40 -17.44 -4.73 -11.86
C GLN A 40 -17.06 -6.08 -11.21
N LYS A 41 -17.96 -7.08 -11.23
CA LYS A 41 -17.77 -8.41 -10.62
C LYS A 41 -17.43 -8.37 -9.13
N LEU A 42 -17.87 -7.33 -8.42
CA LEU A 42 -17.65 -7.19 -6.97
C LEU A 42 -18.70 -7.98 -6.17
N ILE A 43 -19.89 -8.13 -6.74
CA ILE A 43 -20.97 -8.97 -6.21
C ILE A 43 -21.47 -9.87 -7.34
N SER A 44 -21.85 -11.10 -6.98
CA SER A 44 -22.53 -12.03 -7.88
C SER A 44 -24.01 -12.10 -7.54
N LYS A 45 -24.86 -12.14 -8.56
CA LYS A 45 -26.28 -12.48 -8.44
C LYS A 45 -26.47 -13.93 -8.82
N GLY A 46 -26.94 -14.75 -7.89
CA GLY A 46 -27.26 -16.15 -8.17
C GLY A 46 -28.54 -16.25 -9.01
N ASN A 47 -28.43 -16.78 -10.22
CA ASN A 47 -29.49 -17.56 -10.84
C ASN A 47 -29.03 -19.02 -10.73
N PHE A 48 -29.69 -19.86 -9.94
CA PHE A 48 -29.40 -21.29 -9.98
C PHE A 48 -29.83 -21.83 -11.35
N THR A 49 -28.95 -21.81 -12.33
CA THR A 49 -29.06 -22.60 -13.56
C THR A 49 -27.80 -23.44 -13.66
N LEU A 50 -27.84 -24.60 -13.00
CA LEU A 50 -26.88 -25.68 -13.25
C LEU A 50 -27.07 -26.11 -14.70
N LYS A 51 -26.26 -25.57 -15.61
CA LYS A 51 -26.12 -26.13 -16.95
C LYS A 51 -25.51 -27.52 -16.81
N LEU A 52 -26.40 -28.50 -16.91
CA LEU A 52 -26.12 -29.91 -17.11
C LEU A 52 -25.15 -30.04 -18.29
N PHE A 53 -23.86 -30.21 -18.04
CA PHE A 53 -23.03 -30.89 -19.03
C PHE A 53 -23.43 -32.35 -18.94
N SER A 54 -24.21 -32.79 -19.92
CA SER A 54 -24.66 -34.17 -20.04
C SER A 54 -23.48 -35.11 -19.85
N SER A 55 -23.56 -35.97 -18.84
CA SER A 55 -22.60 -37.04 -18.65
C SER A 55 -22.46 -37.87 -19.92
N ILE A 56 -21.24 -38.30 -20.19
CA ILE A 56 -20.98 -39.73 -20.35
C ILE A 56 -19.78 -39.93 -19.42
N VAL A 57 -19.86 -40.38 -18.17
CA VAL A 57 -20.55 -41.52 -17.54
C VAL A 57 -20.26 -41.42 -16.03
N VAL A 58 -21.01 -42.19 -15.22
CA VAL A 58 -20.93 -42.42 -13.75
C VAL A 58 -21.89 -41.59 -12.87
N PHE A 59 -23.15 -42.02 -12.94
CA PHE A 59 -24.05 -42.41 -11.83
C PHE A 59 -23.85 -41.87 -10.39
N ILE A 60 -24.99 -41.39 -9.85
CA ILE A 60 -25.35 -41.07 -8.46
C ILE A 60 -24.96 -39.67 -7.95
N LEU A 61 -25.84 -38.68 -8.19
CA LEU A 61 -26.57 -38.04 -7.09
C LEU A 61 -27.85 -37.38 -7.64
N PHE A 62 -28.98 -37.80 -7.09
CA PHE A 62 -30.31 -37.27 -7.35
C PHE A 62 -30.46 -35.94 -6.59
N ILE A 63 -30.70 -34.83 -7.28
CA ILE A 63 -31.41 -33.67 -6.71
C ILE A 63 -32.33 -33.11 -7.79
N ILE A 64 -33.63 -33.36 -7.62
CA ILE A 64 -34.70 -32.58 -8.24
C ILE A 64 -34.62 -31.17 -7.63
N LEU A 65 -34.42 -30.15 -8.46
CA LEU A 65 -34.52 -28.75 -8.04
C LEU A 65 -35.80 -28.19 -8.67
N GLU A 66 -36.81 -27.98 -7.83
CA GLU A 66 -38.02 -27.23 -8.19
C GLU A 66 -37.65 -25.76 -8.45
N GLU A 67 -38.23 -25.18 -9.51
CA GLU A 67 -38.25 -23.74 -9.76
C GLU A 67 -38.99 -23.04 -8.62
N TYR A 68 -38.28 -22.69 -7.56
CA TYR A 68 -38.75 -21.61 -6.69
C TYR A 68 -38.32 -20.29 -7.32
N GLU A 69 -39.26 -19.34 -7.44
CA GLU A 69 -39.00 -17.91 -7.67
C GLU A 69 -38.26 -17.29 -6.46
N GLU A 70 -37.17 -17.94 -6.02
CA GLU A 70 -36.39 -17.53 -4.88
C GLU A 70 -35.64 -16.25 -5.22
N SER A 71 -35.91 -15.23 -4.41
CA SER A 71 -35.21 -13.95 -4.34
C SER A 71 -33.75 -14.08 -4.78
N GLN A 72 -33.39 -13.34 -5.83
CA GLN A 72 -32.08 -13.43 -6.46
C GLN A 72 -30.96 -13.21 -5.43
N LYS A 73 -30.35 -14.32 -4.98
CA LYS A 73 -29.39 -14.30 -3.88
C LYS A 73 -28.14 -13.54 -4.28
N LEU A 74 -27.84 -12.46 -3.58
CA LEU A 74 -26.64 -11.66 -3.73
C LEU A 74 -25.53 -12.24 -2.85
N ARG A 75 -24.31 -12.32 -3.39
CA ARG A 75 -23.12 -12.73 -2.63
C ARG A 75 -21.92 -11.91 -3.05
N GLY A 76 -21.11 -11.47 -2.09
CA GLY A 76 -19.82 -10.84 -2.40
C GLY A 76 -18.88 -11.81 -3.10
N THR A 77 -18.24 -11.37 -4.18
CA THR A 77 -17.18 -12.14 -4.86
C THR A 77 -15.89 -12.12 -4.03
N GLN A 78 -14.89 -12.89 -4.45
CA GLN A 78 -13.57 -12.84 -3.81
C GLN A 78 -12.95 -11.44 -3.91
N LEU A 79 -13.08 -10.78 -5.07
CA LEU A 79 -12.62 -9.41 -5.25
C LEU A 79 -13.40 -8.46 -4.32
N GLY A 80 -14.73 -8.52 -4.30
CA GLY A 80 -15.53 -7.67 -3.39
C GLY A 80 -15.18 -7.88 -1.91
N ARG A 81 -14.90 -9.12 -1.50
CA ARG A 81 -14.45 -9.45 -0.14
C ARG A 81 -13.04 -8.97 0.15
N ALA A 82 -12.16 -8.92 -0.84
CA ALA A 82 -10.81 -8.36 -0.70
C ALA A 82 -10.87 -6.84 -0.55
N ILE A 83 -11.72 -6.15 -1.31
CA ILE A 83 -11.96 -4.71 -1.19
C ILE A 83 -12.45 -4.37 0.21
N LEU A 84 -13.43 -5.11 0.72
CA LEU A 84 -13.95 -4.94 2.07
C LEU A 84 -12.84 -5.13 3.13
N ALA A 85 -12.09 -6.23 3.06
CA ALA A 85 -11.06 -6.55 4.04
C ALA A 85 -9.85 -5.59 4.03
N SER A 86 -9.58 -4.94 2.90
CA SER A 86 -8.52 -3.95 2.77
C SER A 86 -8.98 -2.52 3.03
N SER A 87 -10.27 -2.32 3.31
CA SER A 87 -10.89 -1.00 3.53
C SER A 87 -10.62 -0.01 2.38
N LEU A 88 -10.47 -0.52 1.16
CA LEU A 88 -10.32 0.29 -0.04
C LEU A 88 -11.69 0.68 -0.60
N SER A 89 -11.81 1.85 -1.21
CA SER A 89 -12.97 2.15 -2.05
C SER A 89 -12.91 1.29 -3.34
N PRO A 90 -14.05 0.88 -3.90
CA PRO A 90 -14.05 0.01 -5.07
C PRO A 90 -13.34 0.60 -6.29
N ASP A 91 -13.49 1.90 -6.56
CA ASP A 91 -12.80 2.56 -7.68
C ASP A 91 -11.27 2.47 -7.56
N ILE A 92 -10.75 2.71 -6.35
CA ILE A 92 -9.31 2.63 -6.08
C ILE A 92 -8.84 1.19 -6.10
N ALA A 93 -9.62 0.26 -5.58
CA ALA A 93 -9.25 -1.14 -5.52
C ALA A 93 -9.19 -1.81 -6.90
N LEU A 94 -10.05 -1.41 -7.85
CA LEU A 94 -9.98 -1.87 -9.24
C LEU A 94 -8.68 -1.40 -9.91
N LEU A 95 -8.26 -0.15 -9.70
CA LEU A 95 -6.98 0.36 -10.20
C LEU A 95 -5.79 -0.40 -9.60
N ILE A 96 -5.85 -0.70 -8.30
CA ILE A 96 -4.84 -1.48 -7.59
C ILE A 96 -4.80 -2.92 -8.11
N TYR A 97 -5.96 -3.54 -8.33
CA TYR A 97 -6.05 -4.89 -8.90
C TYR A 97 -5.33 -4.95 -10.25
N ASP A 98 -5.64 -4.04 -11.17
CA ASP A 98 -5.02 -3.99 -12.50
C ASP A 98 -3.50 -3.71 -12.44
N GLU A 99 -3.04 -2.93 -11.46
CA GLU A 99 -1.62 -2.69 -11.25
C GLU A 99 -0.89 -3.91 -10.71
N LEU A 100 -1.43 -4.54 -9.67
CA LEU A 100 -0.83 -5.72 -9.04
C LEU A 100 -0.88 -6.93 -9.98
N GLU A 101 -1.95 -7.12 -10.74
CA GLU A 101 -2.06 -8.19 -11.74
C GLU A 101 -0.97 -8.05 -12.82
N ARG A 102 -0.74 -6.83 -13.31
CA ARG A 102 0.40 -6.55 -14.22
C ARG A 102 1.74 -6.75 -13.53
N ALA A 103 1.87 -6.35 -12.27
CA ALA A 103 3.12 -6.49 -11.52
C ALA A 103 3.50 -7.96 -11.33
N ILE A 104 2.53 -8.84 -11.00
CA ILE A 104 2.74 -10.29 -10.84
C ILE A 104 3.37 -10.93 -12.08
N GLN A 105 3.07 -10.41 -13.28
CA GLN A 105 3.65 -10.92 -14.53
C GLN A 105 5.12 -10.52 -14.72
N SER A 106 5.58 -9.44 -14.09
CA SER A 106 6.96 -8.93 -14.23
C SER A 106 7.40 -8.06 -13.05
N LEU A 107 7.81 -8.69 -11.95
CA LEU A 107 8.43 -7.99 -10.81
C LEU A 107 9.94 -7.85 -10.97
N ALA A 108 10.46 -6.62 -10.90
CA ALA A 108 11.86 -6.38 -10.62
C ALA A 108 12.17 -6.61 -9.12
N LEU A 109 12.93 -7.67 -8.83
CA LEU A 109 13.29 -8.10 -7.46
C LEU A 109 14.79 -8.00 -7.14
N ASP A 110 15.59 -7.42 -8.03
CA ASP A 110 17.02 -7.17 -7.78
C ASP A 110 17.26 -6.07 -6.73
N ASN A 111 16.23 -5.28 -6.44
CA ASN A 111 16.18 -4.30 -5.38
C ASN A 111 14.71 -4.11 -4.94
N GLU A 112 14.49 -3.30 -3.91
CA GLU A 112 13.18 -3.15 -3.27
C GLU A 112 12.34 -2.00 -3.83
N LEU A 113 12.84 -1.23 -4.81
CA LEU A 113 12.18 -0.02 -5.30
C LEU A 113 10.84 -0.32 -6.00
N HIS A 114 10.77 -1.40 -6.78
CA HIS A 114 9.53 -1.77 -7.46
C HIS A 114 8.45 -2.17 -6.45
N LEU A 115 8.83 -2.94 -5.43
CA LEU A 115 7.93 -3.32 -4.34
C LEU A 115 7.44 -2.10 -3.58
N LEU A 116 8.33 -1.16 -3.28
CA LEU A 116 7.97 0.12 -2.68
C LEU A 116 7.01 0.93 -3.53
N TYR A 117 7.19 0.96 -4.84
CA TYR A 117 6.25 1.64 -5.74
C TYR A 117 4.84 1.04 -5.61
N LEU A 118 4.71 -0.30 -5.56
CA LEU A 118 3.42 -0.97 -5.39
C LEU A 118 2.75 -0.63 -4.05
N VAL A 119 3.52 -0.42 -2.97
CA VAL A 119 3.00 0.00 -1.65
C VAL A 119 3.10 1.51 -1.40
N THR A 120 3.36 2.31 -2.43
CA THR A 120 3.24 3.77 -2.36
C THR A 120 1.80 4.15 -2.75
N PRO A 121 1.09 5.00 -1.98
CA PRO A 121 -0.28 5.41 -2.31
C PRO A 121 -0.40 6.00 -3.72
N LEU A 122 -1.59 5.88 -4.34
CA LEU A 122 -1.80 6.34 -5.73
C LEU A 122 -1.84 7.86 -5.88
N ASN A 123 -2.46 8.58 -4.93
CA ASN A 123 -2.73 10.01 -5.08
C ASN A 123 -1.63 10.86 -4.44
N ASN A 124 -0.55 11.12 -5.21
CA ASN A 124 0.58 11.92 -4.72
C ASN A 124 0.51 13.39 -5.17
N VAL A 125 -0.41 13.77 -6.06
CA VAL A 125 -0.52 15.16 -6.55
C VAL A 125 -0.68 16.17 -5.41
N PRO A 126 -1.63 16.03 -4.46
CA PRO A 126 -1.79 17.00 -3.38
C PRO A 126 -0.54 17.15 -2.51
N LEU A 127 0.19 16.05 -2.30
CA LEU A 127 1.44 16.05 -1.55
C LEU A 127 2.49 16.91 -2.25
N TRP A 128 2.68 16.72 -3.56
CA TRP A 128 3.77 17.36 -4.31
C TRP A 128 3.41 18.73 -4.90
N SER A 129 2.14 19.11 -5.03
CA SER A 129 1.72 20.36 -5.69
C SER A 129 2.46 21.60 -5.20
N ASN A 130 2.76 21.68 -3.89
CA ASN A 130 3.43 22.83 -3.28
C ASN A 130 4.96 22.70 -3.21
N TYR A 131 5.53 21.53 -3.56
CA TYR A 131 6.96 21.23 -3.37
C TYR A 131 7.67 20.77 -4.64
N ILE A 132 6.94 20.42 -5.70
CA ILE A 132 7.53 19.80 -6.88
C ILE A 132 8.50 20.74 -7.58
N ASN A 133 9.78 20.37 -7.54
CA ASN A 133 10.83 21.00 -8.33
C ASN A 133 11.28 20.01 -9.42
N TRP A 134 10.81 20.23 -10.65
CA TRP A 134 11.11 19.36 -11.80
C TRP A 134 12.60 19.30 -12.12
N HIS A 135 13.34 20.39 -11.88
CA HIS A 135 14.79 20.40 -12.06
C HIS A 135 15.48 19.49 -11.04
N ASN A 136 15.08 19.57 -9.77
CA ASN A 136 15.61 18.67 -8.74
C ASN A 136 15.25 17.21 -9.03
N PHE A 137 14.00 16.91 -9.40
CA PHE A 137 13.59 15.56 -9.73
C PHE A 137 14.39 15.00 -10.92
N TYR A 138 14.58 15.79 -11.98
CA TYR A 138 15.40 15.37 -13.10
C TYR A 138 16.87 15.14 -12.71
N ASN A 139 17.44 15.99 -11.84
CA ASN A 139 18.79 15.80 -11.31
C ASN A 139 18.92 14.51 -10.47
N ILE A 140 17.88 14.16 -9.69
CA ILE A 140 17.83 12.90 -8.97
C ILE A 140 17.80 11.73 -9.97
N TRP A 141 16.93 11.80 -10.97
CA TRP A 141 16.81 10.78 -12.02
C TRP A 141 18.15 10.49 -12.70
N LEU A 142 18.87 11.53 -13.13
CA LEU A 142 20.18 11.38 -13.79
C LEU A 142 21.25 10.73 -12.90
N LYS A 143 21.14 10.88 -11.58
CA LYS A 143 22.10 10.33 -10.60
C LYS A 143 21.70 8.95 -10.06
N LEU A 144 20.56 8.39 -10.49
CA LEU A 144 20.12 7.09 -10.02
C LEU A 144 21.09 5.98 -10.48
N PRO A 145 21.40 5.00 -9.62
CA PRO A 145 22.10 3.78 -10.02
C PRO A 145 21.37 3.05 -11.15
N LYS A 146 22.11 2.34 -12.01
CA LYS A 146 21.57 1.62 -13.18
C LYS A 146 20.40 0.68 -12.83
N GLN A 147 20.47 0.03 -11.66
CA GLN A 147 19.45 -0.88 -11.16
C GLN A 147 18.12 -0.15 -10.88
N LEU A 148 18.18 1.02 -10.25
CA LEU A 148 17.00 1.83 -9.94
C LEU A 148 16.43 2.52 -11.19
N LEU A 149 17.31 2.97 -12.11
CA LEU A 149 16.91 3.49 -13.41
C LEU A 149 16.11 2.45 -14.21
N ARG A 150 16.54 1.19 -14.19
CA ARG A 150 15.82 0.09 -14.85
C ARG A 150 14.41 -0.08 -14.29
N VAL A 151 14.25 -0.03 -12.96
CA VAL A 151 12.94 -0.08 -12.31
C VAL A 151 12.06 1.10 -12.72
N GLY A 152 12.61 2.33 -12.74
CA GLY A 152 11.87 3.50 -13.20
C GLY A 152 11.40 3.38 -14.65
N ARG A 153 12.24 2.85 -15.54
CA ARG A 153 11.87 2.59 -16.94
C ARG A 153 10.79 1.51 -17.05
N LEU A 154 10.86 0.44 -16.25
CA LEU A 154 9.82 -0.60 -16.18
C LEU A 154 8.46 -0.04 -15.74
N ILE A 155 8.46 0.89 -14.78
CA ILE A 155 7.25 1.58 -14.29
C ILE A 155 6.66 2.53 -15.34
N GLY A 156 7.47 3.01 -16.29
CA GLY A 156 7.05 3.91 -17.36
C GLY A 156 7.51 5.36 -17.17
N ILE A 157 8.55 5.59 -16.37
CA ILE A 157 9.17 6.91 -16.22
C ILE A 157 9.92 7.28 -17.50
N SER A 158 9.57 8.42 -18.10
CA SER A 158 10.08 8.83 -19.40
C SER A 158 10.91 10.11 -19.31
N GLU A 159 12.05 10.12 -20.00
CA GLU A 159 12.89 11.32 -20.12
C GLU A 159 12.17 12.44 -20.88
N LYS A 160 11.34 12.07 -21.87
CA LYS A 160 10.46 12.99 -22.58
C LYS A 160 9.58 13.79 -21.61
N PHE A 161 8.95 13.12 -20.64
CA PHE A 161 8.10 13.80 -19.67
C PHE A 161 8.87 14.86 -18.88
N PHE A 162 10.08 14.55 -18.42
CA PHE A 162 10.95 15.53 -17.75
C PHE A 162 11.22 16.76 -18.62
N PHE A 163 11.62 16.57 -19.89
CA PHE A 163 11.89 17.68 -20.78
C PHE A 163 10.65 18.56 -21.02
N GLU A 164 9.48 17.96 -21.19
CA GLU A 164 8.23 18.71 -21.31
C GLU A 164 7.94 19.54 -20.04
N ARG A 165 8.18 18.98 -18.85
CA ARG A 165 8.01 19.71 -17.58
C ARG A 165 9.02 20.85 -17.42
N LEU A 166 10.28 20.62 -17.77
CA LEU A 166 11.36 21.61 -17.69
C LEU A 166 11.13 22.79 -18.66
N GLN A 167 10.48 22.55 -19.80
CA GLN A 167 10.05 23.59 -20.74
C GLN A 167 8.76 24.32 -20.30
N GLY A 168 8.17 23.94 -19.16
CA GLY A 168 6.93 24.55 -18.67
C GLY A 168 5.68 24.16 -19.48
N LEU A 169 5.73 23.09 -20.27
CA LEU A 169 4.56 22.62 -21.04
C LEU A 169 3.47 22.12 -20.09
N LYS A 170 2.20 22.20 -20.49
CA LYS A 170 1.07 21.68 -19.70
C LYS A 170 1.05 20.16 -19.65
N VAL A 171 0.55 19.58 -18.56
CA VAL A 171 0.40 18.12 -18.40
C VAL A 171 -0.68 17.66 -19.37
N ARG A 172 -0.37 16.71 -20.26
CA ARG A 172 -1.33 16.15 -21.22
C ARG A 172 -2.16 15.03 -20.63
N SER A 173 -1.58 14.27 -19.70
CA SER A 173 -2.19 13.10 -19.08
C SER A 173 -2.01 13.15 -17.57
N ASN A 174 -3.11 13.24 -16.83
CA ASN A 174 -3.09 13.15 -15.36
C ASN A 174 -2.53 11.80 -14.89
N ARG A 175 -2.76 10.72 -15.65
CA ARG A 175 -2.20 9.39 -15.36
C ARG A 175 -0.68 9.40 -15.44
N GLU A 176 -0.12 10.01 -16.49
CA GLU A 176 1.34 10.10 -16.64
C GLU A 176 1.97 10.92 -15.51
N LEU A 177 1.36 12.04 -15.12
CA LEU A 177 1.80 12.83 -13.97
C LEU A 177 1.79 12.00 -12.67
N GLN A 178 0.70 11.28 -12.40
CA GLN A 178 0.57 10.46 -11.19
C GLN A 178 1.64 9.36 -11.12
N VAL A 179 1.94 8.69 -12.24
CA VAL A 179 3.01 7.67 -12.30
C VAL A 179 4.36 8.29 -11.92
N HIS A 180 4.69 9.46 -12.47
CA HIS A 180 5.96 10.14 -12.17
C HIS A 180 6.05 10.63 -10.72
N LEU A 181 4.97 11.19 -10.17
CA LEU A 181 4.94 11.63 -8.78
C LEU A 181 4.94 10.46 -7.79
N ARG A 182 4.24 9.37 -8.10
CA ARG A 182 4.28 8.15 -7.30
C ARG A 182 5.67 7.53 -7.31
N PHE A 183 6.36 7.55 -8.44
CA PHE A 183 7.75 7.12 -8.50
C PHE A 183 8.67 8.02 -7.67
N LEU A 184 8.50 9.34 -7.72
CA LEU A 184 9.24 10.28 -6.86
C LEU A 184 9.03 9.98 -5.37
N SER A 185 7.79 9.76 -4.95
CA SER A 185 7.46 9.31 -3.59
C SER A 185 8.16 7.99 -3.26
N SER A 186 8.12 7.01 -4.16
CA SER A 186 8.77 5.71 -3.93
C SER A 186 10.29 5.81 -3.77
N LEU A 187 10.96 6.75 -4.45
CA LEU A 187 12.38 7.04 -4.26
C LEU A 187 12.67 7.64 -2.89
N ALA A 188 11.84 8.58 -2.43
CA ALA A 188 12.00 9.16 -1.09
C ALA A 188 11.80 8.09 -0.01
N LEU A 189 10.76 7.25 -0.15
CA LEU A 189 10.52 6.11 0.74
C LEU A 189 11.64 5.08 0.68
N TYR A 190 12.23 4.83 -0.49
CA TYR A 190 13.39 3.97 -0.67
C TYR A 190 14.58 4.43 0.16
N GLU A 191 14.84 5.74 0.24
CA GLU A 191 15.89 6.26 1.11
C GLU A 191 15.57 6.12 2.59
N LEU A 192 14.31 6.34 2.98
CA LEU A 192 13.87 6.19 4.37
C LEU A 192 14.00 4.74 4.87
N ILE A 193 13.58 3.74 4.09
CA ILE A 193 13.75 2.33 4.49
C ILE A 193 15.21 1.88 4.47
N ASN A 194 16.09 2.64 3.82
CA ASN A 194 17.54 2.45 3.87
C ASN A 194 18.20 3.30 4.97
N GLU A 195 17.42 3.67 6.00
CA GLU A 195 17.86 4.32 7.25
C GLU A 195 18.44 5.72 7.08
N ARG A 196 18.17 6.40 5.96
CA ARG A 196 18.44 7.84 5.87
C ARG A 196 17.44 8.60 6.72
N THR A 197 17.91 9.66 7.36
CA THR A 197 17.06 10.43 8.27
C THR A 197 15.99 11.21 7.48
N LEU A 198 14.83 11.43 8.09
CA LEU A 198 13.76 12.26 7.52
C LEU A 198 14.26 13.65 7.09
N CYS A 199 15.22 14.24 7.81
CA CYS A 199 15.76 15.55 7.48
C CYS A 199 16.59 15.51 6.19
N GLU A 200 17.52 14.55 6.07
CA GLU A 200 18.38 14.40 4.88
C GLU A 200 17.54 14.11 3.62
N VAL A 201 16.54 13.24 3.75
CA VAL A 201 15.65 12.92 2.62
C VAL A 201 14.76 14.11 2.27
N ALA A 202 14.21 14.82 3.25
CA ALA A 202 13.40 16.02 3.00
C ALA A 202 14.19 17.09 2.25
N GLU A 203 15.44 17.34 2.66
CA GLU A 203 16.35 18.28 2.01
C GLU A 203 16.66 17.84 0.57
N ARG A 204 17.07 16.57 0.38
CA ARG A 204 17.41 16.03 -0.94
C ARG A 204 16.25 16.12 -1.95
N PHE A 205 15.03 15.84 -1.50
CA PHE A 205 13.85 15.86 -2.37
C PHE A 205 13.15 17.23 -2.42
N SER A 206 13.67 18.23 -1.71
CA SER A 206 13.09 19.58 -1.61
C SER A 206 11.62 19.57 -1.17
N ILE A 207 11.27 18.65 -0.26
CA ILE A 207 9.92 18.52 0.31
C ILE A 207 9.95 18.93 1.78
N ASN A 208 8.85 19.49 2.29
CA ASN A 208 8.73 19.74 3.72
C ASN A 208 8.87 18.44 4.53
N ARG A 209 9.66 18.47 5.61
CA ARG A 209 9.92 17.30 6.47
C ARG A 209 8.63 16.72 7.09
N GLY A 210 7.65 17.55 7.43
CA GLY A 210 6.33 17.10 7.90
C GLY A 210 5.50 16.43 6.82
N ALA A 211 5.54 16.95 5.58
CA ALA A 211 4.88 16.32 4.44
C ALA A 211 5.51 14.95 4.11
N LEU A 212 6.84 14.84 4.13
CA LEU A 212 7.53 13.55 3.97
C LEU A 212 7.18 12.56 5.08
N GLN A 213 7.11 13.02 6.33
CA GLN A 213 6.67 12.19 7.45
C GLN A 213 5.22 11.70 7.24
N SER A 214 4.33 12.56 6.74
CA SER A 214 2.96 12.17 6.42
C SER A 214 2.92 11.11 5.31
N LEU A 215 3.69 11.29 4.23
CA LEU A 215 3.84 10.29 3.17
C LEU A 215 4.32 8.94 3.72
N GLN A 216 5.32 8.94 4.61
CA GLN A 216 5.84 7.72 5.24
C GLN A 216 4.75 6.97 6.02
N GLN A 217 4.00 7.68 6.86
CA GLN A 217 2.92 7.11 7.67
C GLN A 217 1.77 6.57 6.79
N GLN A 218 1.34 7.35 5.80
CA GLN A 218 0.30 6.93 4.85
C GLN A 218 0.73 5.70 4.05
N SER A 219 2.01 5.64 3.63
CA SER A 219 2.54 4.49 2.89
C SER A 219 2.63 3.25 3.75
N SER A 220 2.92 3.38 5.05
CA SER A 220 2.84 2.25 5.98
C SER A 220 1.41 1.68 6.08
N THR A 221 0.41 2.54 6.26
CA THR A 221 -0.99 2.10 6.31
C THR A 221 -1.42 1.48 4.98
N TYR A 222 -1.05 2.11 3.87
CA TYR A 222 -1.35 1.61 2.54
C TYR A 222 -0.70 0.24 2.27
N ALA A 223 0.54 0.04 2.71
CA ALA A 223 1.20 -1.26 2.63
C ALA A 223 0.40 -2.35 3.36
N CYS A 224 -0.14 -2.08 4.56
CA CYS A 224 -1.04 -3.01 5.26
C CYS A 224 -2.29 -3.33 4.43
N MET A 225 -2.91 -2.30 3.84
CA MET A 225 -4.11 -2.46 3.00
C MET A 225 -3.82 -3.34 1.79
N ILE A 226 -2.69 -3.12 1.10
CA ILE A 226 -2.27 -3.92 -0.07
C ILE A 226 -1.99 -5.37 0.32
N VAL A 227 -1.31 -5.62 1.46
CA VAL A 227 -1.05 -6.98 1.94
C VAL A 227 -2.36 -7.70 2.26
N ALA A 228 -3.30 -7.05 2.95
CA ALA A 228 -4.62 -7.61 3.24
C ALA A 228 -5.43 -7.87 1.95
N PHE A 229 -5.33 -6.98 0.97
CA PHE A 229 -5.96 -7.15 -0.34
C PHE A 229 -5.42 -8.40 -1.06
N CYS A 230 -4.09 -8.54 -1.13
CA CYS A 230 -3.43 -9.70 -1.75
C CYS A 230 -3.77 -11.01 -1.05
N ASP A 231 -3.83 -11.01 0.29
CA ASP A 231 -4.20 -12.18 1.10
C ASP A 231 -5.59 -12.70 0.73
N ARG A 232 -6.58 -11.80 0.63
CA ARG A 232 -7.97 -12.18 0.32
C ARG A 232 -8.18 -12.60 -1.14
N LEU A 233 -7.37 -12.09 -2.06
CA LEU A 233 -7.32 -12.56 -3.44
C LEU A 233 -6.61 -13.91 -3.61
N GLY A 234 -5.94 -14.43 -2.57
CA GLY A 234 -5.16 -15.66 -2.65
C GLY A 234 -3.82 -15.48 -3.38
N TRP A 235 -3.35 -14.24 -3.54
CA TRP A 235 -2.05 -13.93 -4.14
C TRP A 235 -0.93 -14.12 -3.12
N ASN A 236 -0.75 -15.37 -2.67
CA ASN A 236 0.11 -15.75 -1.55
C ASN A 236 1.56 -15.29 -1.71
N TYR A 237 2.15 -15.48 -2.90
CA TYR A 237 3.53 -15.08 -3.15
C TYR A 237 3.71 -13.56 -3.12
N LEU A 238 2.77 -12.82 -3.70
CA LEU A 238 2.82 -11.36 -3.68
C LEU A 238 2.65 -10.82 -2.26
N LYS A 239 1.72 -11.39 -1.49
CA LYS A 239 1.54 -11.09 -0.07
C LYS A 239 2.86 -11.25 0.69
N ILE A 240 3.51 -12.42 0.58
CA ILE A 240 4.78 -12.71 1.27
C ILE A 240 5.88 -11.71 0.90
N ILE A 241 5.97 -11.34 -0.39
CA ILE A 241 6.99 -10.40 -0.87
C ILE A 241 6.77 -8.98 -0.32
N LEU A 242 5.51 -8.56 -0.16
CA LEU A 242 5.13 -7.25 0.36
C LEU A 242 5.05 -7.20 1.89
N GLU A 243 5.05 -8.36 2.55
CA GLU A 243 4.96 -8.48 4.01
C GLU A 243 6.17 -7.81 4.70
N GLY A 244 5.88 -7.07 5.78
CA GLY A 244 6.89 -6.32 6.54
C GLY A 244 7.23 -4.93 6.00
N PHE A 245 6.83 -4.57 4.77
CA PHE A 245 7.05 -3.19 4.28
C PHE A 245 6.33 -2.14 5.12
N ALA A 246 5.16 -2.46 5.70
CA ALA A 246 4.46 -1.56 6.59
C ALA A 246 5.32 -1.14 7.79
N GLU A 247 5.84 -2.10 8.56
CA GLU A 247 6.73 -1.83 9.70
C GLU A 247 7.99 -1.08 9.27
N ARG A 248 8.60 -1.49 8.16
CA ARG A 248 9.81 -0.84 7.62
C ARG A 248 9.57 0.61 7.22
N LEU A 249 8.43 0.89 6.61
CA LEU A 249 8.01 2.25 6.26
C LEU A 249 7.71 3.05 7.53
N MET A 250 6.95 2.50 8.47
CA MET A 250 6.60 3.13 9.74
C MET A 250 7.84 3.63 10.50
N PHE A 251 8.86 2.77 10.62
CA PHE A 251 10.06 3.07 11.40
C PHE A 251 11.24 3.63 10.57
N GLY A 252 11.19 3.55 9.24
CA GLY A 252 12.29 3.97 8.36
C GLY A 252 13.52 3.08 8.52
N ILE A 253 13.32 1.76 8.37
CA ILE A 253 14.35 0.75 8.66
C ILE A 253 14.51 -0.29 7.56
N ARG A 254 15.70 -0.90 7.54
CA ARG A 254 16.00 -2.07 6.73
C ARG A 254 15.35 -3.32 7.30
N LYS A 255 15.20 -4.33 6.45
CA LYS A 255 14.54 -5.61 6.75
C LYS A 255 15.17 -6.36 7.94
N ASP A 256 16.47 -6.21 8.15
CA ASP A 256 17.23 -6.86 9.21
C ASP A 256 16.92 -6.34 10.63
N LEU A 257 16.21 -5.22 10.74
CA LEU A 257 15.86 -4.60 12.03
C LEU A 257 14.41 -4.80 12.47
N THR A 258 13.58 -5.42 11.63
CA THR A 258 12.12 -5.48 11.88
C THR A 258 11.76 -6.19 13.17
N ASP A 259 12.57 -7.14 13.63
CA ASP A 259 12.31 -7.84 14.89
C ASP A 259 12.53 -6.95 16.11
N LEU A 260 13.64 -6.20 16.15
CA LEU A 260 14.01 -5.40 17.32
C LEU A 260 13.12 -4.17 17.54
N VAL A 261 12.65 -3.52 16.46
CA VAL A 261 11.78 -2.33 16.56
C VAL A 261 10.38 -2.63 17.08
N LYS A 262 9.99 -3.91 17.17
CA LYS A 262 8.74 -4.33 17.80
C LYS A 262 8.75 -4.07 19.31
N ILE A 263 9.93 -3.93 19.91
CA ILE A 263 10.08 -3.62 21.33
C ILE A 263 9.83 -2.13 21.54
N SER A 264 8.87 -1.82 22.41
CA SER A 264 8.57 -0.44 22.81
C SER A 264 9.83 0.27 23.32
N GLY A 265 10.09 1.46 22.78
CA GLY A 265 11.27 2.26 23.12
C GLY A 265 12.52 1.95 22.29
N ILE A 266 12.52 0.96 21.41
CA ILE A 266 13.60 0.75 20.43
C ILE A 266 13.19 1.40 19.10
N ASP A 267 13.83 2.53 18.77
CA ASP A 267 13.72 3.15 17.45
C ASP A 267 14.71 2.54 16.45
N GLY A 268 14.65 2.95 15.19
CA GLY A 268 15.57 2.45 14.16
C GLY A 268 17.04 2.65 14.48
N LYS A 269 17.41 3.77 15.13
CA LYS A 269 18.80 4.05 15.54
C LYS A 269 19.29 3.09 16.61
N ARG A 270 18.47 2.83 17.64
CA ARG A 270 18.77 1.86 18.70
C ARG A 270 18.82 0.44 18.14
N ALA A 271 17.86 0.06 17.30
CA ALA A 271 17.86 -1.25 16.63
C ALA A 271 19.13 -1.47 15.81
N ARG A 272 19.59 -0.46 15.06
CA ARG A 272 20.86 -0.53 14.32
C ARG A 272 22.06 -0.71 15.23
N ALA A 273 22.09 -0.03 16.38
CA ALA A 273 23.17 -0.18 17.34
C ALA A 273 23.26 -1.60 17.90
N PHE A 274 22.12 -2.23 18.22
CA PHE A 274 22.07 -3.65 18.61
C PHE A 274 22.51 -4.58 17.48
N HIS A 275 22.05 -4.32 16.25
CA HIS A 275 22.44 -5.13 15.10
C HIS A 275 23.95 -5.05 14.83
N ASN A 276 24.55 -3.87 15.00
CA ASN A 276 26.01 -3.68 14.87
C ASN A 276 26.79 -4.41 15.97
N SER A 277 26.17 -4.68 17.12
CA SER A 277 26.73 -5.54 18.18
C SER A 277 26.29 -7.00 18.06
N HIS A 278 25.88 -7.45 16.86
CA HIS A 278 25.44 -8.83 16.56
C HIS A 278 24.21 -9.31 17.34
N ILE A 279 23.44 -8.39 17.92
CA ILE A 279 22.15 -8.68 18.56
C ILE A 279 21.07 -8.32 17.55
N THR A 280 20.54 -9.32 16.85
CA THR A 280 19.63 -9.11 15.71
C THR A 280 18.19 -9.52 15.98
N THR A 281 17.95 -10.29 17.05
CA THR A 281 16.62 -10.83 17.39
C THR A 281 16.21 -10.45 18.81
N ILE A 282 14.90 -10.45 19.06
CA ILE A 282 14.34 -10.25 20.41
C ILE A 282 14.89 -11.32 21.38
N ALA A 283 15.04 -12.56 20.92
CA ALA A 283 15.58 -13.66 21.72
C ALA A 283 17.05 -13.42 22.13
N SER A 284 17.88 -12.95 21.20
CA SER A 284 19.28 -12.59 21.49
C SER A 284 19.36 -11.42 22.47
N LEU A 285 18.50 -10.40 22.30
CA LEU A 285 18.45 -9.27 23.22
C LEU A 285 18.00 -9.69 24.63
N ALA A 286 17.04 -10.62 24.75
CA ALA A 286 16.53 -11.08 26.03
C ALA A 286 17.58 -11.81 26.90
N VAL A 287 18.53 -12.50 26.28
CA VAL A 287 19.63 -13.18 26.99
C VAL A 287 20.87 -12.29 27.18
N THR A 288 20.88 -11.10 26.57
CA THR A 288 22.02 -10.17 26.66
C THR A 288 22.09 -9.55 28.08
N PRO A 289 23.26 -9.54 28.74
CA PRO A 289 23.41 -8.90 30.05
C PRO A 289 23.03 -7.42 30.04
N LYS A 290 22.32 -6.97 31.09
CA LYS A 290 21.86 -5.57 31.23
C LYS A 290 22.99 -4.54 31.08
N ILE A 291 24.20 -4.87 31.53
CA ILE A 291 25.39 -4.00 31.44
C ILE A 291 25.77 -3.78 29.97
N GLU A 292 25.70 -4.83 29.15
CA GLU A 292 26.01 -4.77 27.73
C GLU A 292 24.95 -3.99 26.96
N ILE A 293 23.66 -4.23 27.25
CA ILE A 293 22.55 -3.46 26.70
C ILE A 293 22.74 -1.96 27.00
N ALA A 294 23.05 -1.61 28.26
CA ALA A 294 23.29 -0.23 28.65
C ALA A 294 24.48 0.39 27.91
N LYS A 295 25.56 -0.37 27.69
CA LYS A 295 26.74 0.08 26.93
C LYS A 295 26.37 0.37 25.48
N ILE A 296 25.63 -0.51 24.81
CA ILE A 296 25.19 -0.33 23.42
C ILE A 296 24.29 0.90 23.31
N LEU A 297 23.29 1.03 24.18
CA LEU A 297 22.35 2.17 24.16
C LEU A 297 23.04 3.51 24.41
N ARG A 298 24.03 3.57 25.31
CA ARG A 298 24.84 4.78 25.53
C ARG A 298 25.62 5.23 24.30
N SER A 299 26.05 4.28 23.47
CA SER A 299 26.76 4.58 22.22
C SER A 299 25.82 5.09 21.11
N ALA A 300 24.58 4.60 21.08
CA ALA A 300 23.59 4.90 20.04
C ALA A 300 23.00 6.30 20.15
N VAL A 301 22.84 6.80 21.39
CA VAL A 301 22.26 8.13 21.66
C VAL A 301 23.19 8.88 22.62
N PRO A 302 24.24 9.55 22.11
CA PRO A 302 25.08 10.39 22.95
C PRO A 302 24.23 11.48 23.60
N PHE A 303 24.43 11.72 24.90
CA PHE A 303 23.81 12.86 25.57
C PHE A 303 24.37 14.16 24.99
N ILE A 304 23.53 14.93 24.29
CA ILE A 304 23.89 16.25 23.78
C ILE A 304 23.37 17.30 24.75
N LYS A 305 24.28 17.94 25.50
CA LYS A 305 23.96 19.11 26.32
C LYS A 305 23.65 20.28 25.37
N TYR A 306 22.38 20.66 25.23
CA TYR A 306 22.00 21.87 24.52
C TYR A 306 22.55 23.09 25.26
N HIS A 307 23.60 23.73 24.75
CA HIS A 307 23.97 25.08 25.13
C HIS A 307 22.90 26.02 24.56
N ARG A 308 21.98 26.49 25.40
CA ARG A 308 21.13 27.65 25.06
C ARG A 308 22.06 28.86 24.94
N SER A 309 22.48 29.18 23.72
CA SER A 309 23.03 30.50 23.41
C SER A 309 21.91 31.51 23.63
N PHE A 310 21.94 32.22 24.76
CA PHE A 310 21.13 33.41 24.95
C PHE A 310 21.58 34.41 23.87
N ALA A 311 20.75 34.59 22.84
CA ALA A 311 20.90 35.69 21.93
C ALA A 311 20.68 36.97 22.76
N TYR A 312 21.76 37.69 23.02
CA TYR A 312 21.73 39.04 23.54
C TYR A 312 21.05 39.91 22.47
N TYR A 313 19.76 40.17 22.66
CA TYR A 313 19.08 41.29 22.01
C TYR A 313 19.60 42.55 22.69
N TYR A 314 20.51 43.25 22.01
CA TYR A 314 20.75 44.69 22.20
C TYR A 314 19.83 45.44 21.23
#